data_AF-A0A934SYS4-F1
#
_entry.id   AF-A0A934SYS4-F1
#
_cell.length_a   1.000
_cell.length_b   1.000
_cell.length_c   1.000
_cell.angle_alpha   90.00
_cell.angle_beta   90.00
_cell.angle_gamma   90.00
#
_symmetry.space_group_name_H-M   'P 1'
#
loop_
_entity.id
_entity.type
_entity.pdbx_description
1 polymer ?
#
loop_
_entity_poly.entity_id
_entity_poly.type
_entity_poly.pdbx_seq_one_letter_code
_entity_poly.pdbx_strand_id
1 'polypeptide(L)'
;MTRFFHALIPALFLLLPQLASAGTLADVPLSLKGGVPPNVMFALSTEFPTAITAAYQGASDYSATNEYLGYFDPNKCYSYNTSSGYFYPVAAANNHACSTWSGNFLNWATMTGLDEFRYAMTGGQRVVDSASLTVLERTYLPNQGSASSNFTDKTFVENGTTTPYPVTGSALTIQNWNRGAQMLVTPNGTDVANCNNPTLANGSFSCGSIVLTSSGTTATCTAWSGSGTSSSPYLCTAFSYAGGITASSASQRSVSSASSGSSSSSTTVTCANPSFASSPFFCDLTMSGGATGTCNTWSGSGTSASPYLCSSFNTFSSGSASYTFAPTGSGNSTSSFTTTTQGGQVSENVSCSAVSGSTAINCPMSNGDVATCTSFKADNKGVYYCNSSFGFTTGGATSTNETYVSNSVRNSSTASTSIGGGKYTYYTQYTLTYKSNTTQASYYISSYPGTTSSSGVYYYVSSYSVAFGSSQTYNVRVQVCDPTVSLESNCKQYGSSYKPTGTIQQNGDIMRFGVTSYFQANDIDNAVLRSKAKYVAPTMYSSAGQTVANPNAEWAAGDGTLYANPDAGDSATVNSFIGSTSNTGVINYINKFGSVSKSYKTYDDLRHDVA
;
A
#
# COMPACT_ATOMS: atom_id res chain seq x y z
N MET A 1 22.91 -1.57 113.22
CA MET A 1 22.37 -2.79 112.57
C MET A 1 21.70 -2.37 111.26
N THR A 2 22.11 -3.00 110.17
CA THR A 2 21.42 -3.16 108.86
C THR A 2 20.79 -1.95 108.13
N ARG A 3 21.54 -1.53 107.09
CA ARG A 3 21.16 -1.28 105.68
C ARG A 3 20.12 -0.20 105.35
N PHE A 4 20.61 0.86 104.71
CA PHE A 4 19.87 1.66 103.71
C PHE A 4 20.68 1.69 102.40
N PHE A 5 20.05 1.26 101.31
CA PHE A 5 20.48 1.51 99.93
C PHE A 5 19.38 2.33 99.28
N HIS A 6 19.70 3.53 98.80
CA HIS A 6 19.00 4.21 97.71
C HIS A 6 20.07 4.83 96.82
N ALA A 7 20.05 4.43 95.55
CA ALA A 7 20.99 4.81 94.52
C ALA A 7 20.67 6.22 93.99
N LEU A 8 21.69 7.06 93.91
CA LEU A 8 21.67 8.30 93.13
C LEU A 8 23.00 8.41 92.40
N ILE A 9 22.91 8.49 91.07
CA ILE A 9 24.01 8.67 90.12
C ILE A 9 24.46 10.13 90.18
N PRO A 10 25.78 10.39 90.14
CA PRO A 10 26.24 11.50 89.32
C PRO A 10 27.37 11.10 88.35
N ALA A 11 27.36 11.83 87.24
CA ALA A 11 28.18 11.70 86.05
C ALA A 11 29.69 11.82 86.33
N LEU A 12 30.46 10.91 85.74
CA LEU A 12 31.90 11.04 85.55
C LEU A 12 32.18 11.11 84.05
N PHE A 13 32.36 12.34 83.57
CA PHE A 13 32.85 12.66 82.22
C PHE A 13 34.29 12.14 82.09
N LEU A 14 34.46 11.01 81.40
CA LEU A 14 35.76 10.52 80.94
C LEU A 14 36.15 11.32 79.68
N LEU A 15 37.11 12.24 79.81
CA LEU A 15 37.85 12.79 78.69
C LEU A 15 38.64 11.66 78.01
N LEU A 16 38.15 11.15 76.88
CA LEU A 16 39.00 10.50 75.90
C LEU A 16 39.64 11.59 75.02
N PRO A 17 40.97 11.62 74.85
CA PRO A 17 41.56 12.46 73.82
C PRO A 17 41.16 11.89 72.46
N GLN A 18 40.44 12.69 71.66
CA GLN A 18 40.32 12.43 70.24
C GLN A 18 41.72 12.48 69.64
N LEU A 19 42.19 11.35 69.11
CA LEU A 19 43.29 11.35 68.15
C LEU A 19 42.82 12.19 66.96
N ALA A 20 43.22 13.46 66.94
CA ALA A 20 43.22 14.24 65.72
C ALA A 20 44.12 13.49 64.73
N SER A 21 43.52 12.92 63.69
CA SER A 21 44.28 12.52 62.51
C SER A 21 44.85 13.80 61.93
N ALA A 22 46.11 14.10 62.25
CA ALA A 22 46.87 15.08 61.49
C ALA A 22 46.78 14.66 60.01
N GLY A 23 46.29 15.56 59.16
CA GLY A 23 46.32 15.34 57.72
C GLY A 23 47.76 15.04 57.32
N THR A 24 47.97 13.98 56.56
CA THR A 24 49.29 13.67 56.00
C THR A 24 49.76 14.89 55.22
N LEU A 25 50.85 15.51 55.68
CA LEU A 25 51.54 16.56 54.92
C LEU A 25 52.03 15.94 53.61
N ALA A 26 51.96 16.71 52.53
CA ALA A 26 52.38 16.24 51.23
C ALA A 26 53.90 15.98 51.23
N ASP A 27 54.30 14.70 51.12
CA ASP A 27 55.71 14.26 51.05
C ASP A 27 56.36 14.52 49.68
N VAL A 28 55.73 15.35 48.84
CA VAL A 28 56.24 15.71 47.50
C VAL A 28 56.68 17.18 47.55
N PRO A 29 57.92 17.50 47.13
CA PRO A 29 58.41 18.88 47.07
C PRO A 29 57.43 19.78 46.32
N LEU A 30 57.20 21.00 46.83
CA LEU A 30 56.27 21.98 46.24
C LEU A 30 56.60 22.30 44.77
N SER A 31 57.85 22.10 44.37
CA SER A 31 58.41 22.26 43.03
C SER A 31 58.11 21.10 42.06
N LEU A 32 57.61 19.96 42.54
CA LEU A 32 57.17 18.80 41.77
C LEU A 32 55.64 18.66 41.74
N LYS A 33 54.90 19.73 42.04
CA LYS A 33 53.45 19.75 41.84
C LYS A 33 53.18 19.63 40.33
N GLY A 34 52.88 18.41 39.88
CA GLY A 34 52.29 18.17 38.57
C GLY A 34 51.17 19.17 38.36
N GLY A 35 51.17 19.83 37.19
CA GLY A 35 50.39 21.04 36.93
C GLY A 35 49.01 21.00 37.56
N VAL A 36 48.66 22.03 38.34
CA VAL A 36 47.32 22.10 38.94
C VAL A 36 46.30 22.06 37.80
N PRO A 37 45.38 21.10 37.80
CA PRO A 37 44.38 20.97 36.76
C PRO A 37 43.59 22.27 36.65
N PRO A 38 43.34 22.81 35.44
CA PRO A 38 42.51 23.97 35.27
C PRO A 38 41.12 23.69 35.84
N ASN A 39 40.57 24.65 36.59
CA ASN A 39 39.19 24.62 37.03
C ASN A 39 38.38 25.59 36.17
N VAL A 40 37.27 25.11 35.62
CA VAL A 40 36.28 25.92 34.92
C VAL A 40 34.98 25.89 35.70
N MET A 41 34.47 27.07 36.05
CA MET A 41 33.19 27.21 36.72
C MET A 41 32.20 27.89 35.77
N PHE A 42 31.12 27.21 35.42
CA PHE A 42 30.05 27.79 34.63
C PHE A 42 29.06 28.52 35.54
N ALA A 43 28.91 29.82 35.35
CA ALA A 43 27.82 30.61 35.92
C ALA A 43 26.75 30.80 34.83
N LEU A 44 25.79 29.88 34.76
CA LEU A 44 24.80 29.85 33.69
C LEU A 44 23.58 30.74 34.05
N SER A 45 23.45 31.87 33.35
CA SER A 45 22.20 32.66 33.24
C SER A 45 21.47 32.30 31.96
N THR A 46 20.90 31.10 31.92
CA THR A 46 20.09 30.64 30.78
C THR A 46 18.61 30.96 31.02
N GLU A 47 18.27 32.24 31.02
CA GLU A 47 16.90 32.72 31.29
C GLU A 47 16.04 32.88 30.02
N PHE A 48 14.76 33.18 30.24
CA PHE A 48 13.94 33.81 29.22
C PHE A 48 14.48 35.24 28.97
N PRO A 49 14.66 35.69 27.72
CA PRO A 49 14.26 35.02 26.47
C PRO A 49 15.33 34.10 25.85
N THR A 50 16.58 34.16 26.31
CA THR A 50 17.74 33.48 25.71
C THR A 50 17.49 32.00 25.45
N ALA A 51 16.93 31.28 26.43
CA ALA A 51 16.70 29.84 26.35
C ALA A 51 15.67 29.41 25.29
N ILE A 52 14.80 30.32 24.86
CA ILE A 52 13.71 30.01 23.91
C ILE A 52 13.86 30.73 22.56
N THR A 53 14.96 31.48 22.39
CA THR A 53 15.20 32.27 21.18
C THR A 53 15.75 31.36 20.09
N ALA A 54 15.16 31.45 18.90
CA ALA A 54 15.63 30.71 17.73
C ALA A 54 17.10 31.05 17.42
N ALA A 55 17.91 30.03 17.12
CA ALA A 55 19.31 30.23 16.72
C ALA A 55 19.39 31.07 15.44
N TYR A 56 18.46 30.82 14.51
CA TYR A 56 18.33 31.54 13.25
C TYR A 56 17.04 32.34 13.28
N GLN A 57 17.13 33.67 13.24
CA GLN A 57 15.96 34.52 13.50
C GLN A 57 15.04 34.73 12.31
N GLY A 58 15.55 34.66 11.07
CA GLY A 58 14.74 34.93 9.89
C GLY A 58 13.61 33.93 9.68
N ALA A 59 12.41 34.44 9.38
CA ALA A 59 11.18 33.65 9.35
C ALA A 59 10.95 32.92 8.00
N SER A 60 11.55 33.41 6.91
CA SER A 60 11.29 32.93 5.55
C SER A 60 12.53 33.01 4.65
N ASP A 61 13.72 32.94 5.25
CA ASP A 61 15.01 33.24 4.63
C ASP A 61 15.94 32.02 4.56
N TYR A 62 15.40 30.80 4.70
CA TYR A 62 16.18 29.59 4.52
C TYR A 62 16.86 29.60 3.14
N SER A 63 18.17 29.38 3.13
CA SER A 63 18.94 29.15 1.91
C SER A 63 19.80 27.90 2.04
N ALA A 64 19.68 26.98 1.09
CA ALA A 64 20.54 25.80 1.03
C ALA A 64 22.02 26.15 0.82
N THR A 65 22.37 27.38 0.42
CA THR A 65 23.77 27.83 0.30
C THR A 65 24.41 28.15 1.65
N ASN A 66 23.59 28.37 2.69
CA ASN A 66 24.06 28.67 4.03
C ASN A 66 24.08 27.37 4.83
N GLU A 67 25.15 27.16 5.60
CA GLU A 67 25.21 26.10 6.59
C GLU A 67 24.60 26.59 7.90
N TYR A 68 23.59 25.85 8.38
CA TYR A 68 22.94 26.08 9.66
C TYR A 68 23.36 24.97 10.63
N LEU A 69 24.03 25.35 11.71
CA LEU A 69 24.51 24.46 12.76
C LEU A 69 23.38 24.03 13.71
N GLY A 70 23.56 22.88 14.33
CA GLY A 70 22.58 22.33 15.27
C GLY A 70 22.81 20.85 15.53
N TYR A 71 21.78 20.17 16.01
CA TYR A 71 21.85 18.72 16.30
C TYR A 71 21.79 17.85 15.05
N PHE A 72 21.20 18.34 13.95
CA PHE A 72 21.20 17.64 12.68
C PHE A 72 22.51 17.93 11.95
N ASP A 73 23.09 16.93 11.30
CA ASP A 73 24.23 17.15 10.41
C ASP A 73 23.72 17.84 9.14
N PRO A 74 24.22 19.05 8.80
CA PRO A 74 23.78 19.78 7.62
C PRO A 74 23.93 18.99 6.31
N ASN A 75 24.92 18.09 6.28
CA ASN A 75 25.29 17.29 5.11
C ASN A 75 24.59 15.93 5.08
N LYS A 76 23.51 15.73 5.84
CA LYS A 76 22.72 14.49 5.83
C LYS A 76 21.25 14.73 5.53
N CYS A 77 20.65 13.71 4.93
CA CYS A 77 19.22 13.57 4.75
C CYS A 77 18.65 12.65 5.82
N TYR A 78 17.47 13.00 6.33
CA TYR A 78 16.82 12.34 7.45
C TYR A 78 15.44 11.82 7.05
N SER A 79 15.07 10.67 7.62
CA SER A 79 13.69 10.17 7.64
C SER A 79 13.16 10.22 9.07
N TYR A 80 11.83 10.24 9.23
CA TYR A 80 11.20 10.26 10.55
C TYR A 80 10.64 8.88 10.90
N ASN A 81 11.02 8.34 12.04
CA ASN A 81 10.41 7.13 12.60
C ASN A 81 9.21 7.54 13.46
N THR A 82 7.99 7.32 12.95
CA THR A 82 6.76 7.69 13.67
C THR A 82 6.49 6.83 14.90
N SER A 83 6.98 5.59 14.93
CA SER A 83 6.79 4.67 16.08
C SER A 83 7.70 5.03 17.25
N SER A 84 8.95 5.39 16.98
CA SER A 84 9.92 5.77 18.01
C SER A 84 10.01 7.29 18.26
N GLY A 85 9.49 8.09 17.33
CA GLY A 85 9.36 9.53 17.46
C GLY A 85 10.69 10.30 17.36
N TYR A 86 11.58 9.92 16.44
CA TYR A 86 12.83 10.64 16.15
C TYR A 86 13.22 10.57 14.66
N PHE A 87 14.06 11.51 14.24
CA PHE A 87 14.70 11.55 12.93
C PHE A 87 15.96 10.69 12.91
N TYR A 88 16.18 9.93 11.84
CA TYR A 88 17.39 9.12 11.65
C TYR A 88 18.00 9.38 10.27
N PRO A 89 19.34 9.36 10.15
CA PRO A 89 20.00 9.64 8.88
C PRO A 89 19.75 8.50 7.89
N VAL A 90 19.56 8.84 6.61
CA VAL A 90 19.30 7.87 5.54
C VAL A 90 20.20 8.03 4.32
N ALA A 91 20.78 9.21 4.11
CA ALA A 91 21.71 9.47 3.01
C ALA A 91 22.57 10.71 3.30
N ALA A 92 23.67 10.86 2.58
CA ALA A 92 24.38 12.13 2.50
C ALA A 92 23.58 13.13 1.66
N ALA A 93 23.53 14.39 2.08
CA ALA A 93 22.94 15.47 1.32
C ALA A 93 23.92 15.96 0.23
N ASN A 94 23.37 16.44 -0.89
CA ASN A 94 24.16 17.06 -1.95
C ASN A 94 23.88 18.56 -1.97
N ASN A 95 24.82 19.40 -1.52
CA ASN A 95 24.59 20.84 -1.31
C ASN A 95 23.33 21.11 -0.47
N HIS A 96 23.19 20.39 0.64
CA HIS A 96 22.04 20.42 1.56
C HIS A 96 20.69 19.98 0.94
N ALA A 97 20.69 19.46 -0.30
CA ALA A 97 19.50 18.96 -0.97
C ALA A 97 19.22 17.48 -0.62
N CYS A 98 17.94 17.18 -0.37
CA CYS A 98 17.42 15.89 0.05
C CYS A 98 16.03 15.60 -0.55
N SER A 99 15.78 14.35 -0.94
CA SER A 99 14.42 13.88 -1.27
C SER A 99 13.55 13.59 -0.03
N THR A 100 14.15 13.66 1.16
CA THR A 100 13.51 13.57 2.47
C THR A 100 13.78 14.86 3.25
N TRP A 101 13.94 14.81 4.57
CA TRP A 101 14.30 15.98 5.36
C TRP A 101 15.78 16.34 5.21
N SER A 102 16.09 17.57 4.84
CA SER A 102 17.44 18.13 4.92
C SER A 102 17.80 18.44 6.38
N GLY A 103 18.95 17.95 6.85
CA GLY A 103 19.47 18.28 8.17
C GLY A 103 19.73 19.78 8.34
N ASN A 104 20.26 20.42 7.29
CA ASN A 104 20.49 21.85 7.25
C ASN A 104 19.19 22.65 7.45
N PHE A 105 18.11 22.23 6.77
CA PHE A 105 16.80 22.83 6.95
C PHE A 105 16.25 22.63 8.36
N LEU A 106 16.35 21.42 8.92
CA LEU A 106 15.86 21.14 10.27
C LEU A 106 16.59 21.98 11.32
N ASN A 107 17.88 22.24 11.14
CA ASN A 107 18.62 23.14 12.02
C ASN A 107 18.06 24.57 11.98
N TRP A 108 17.96 25.18 10.79
CA TRP A 108 17.36 26.51 10.61
C TRP A 108 15.94 26.59 11.18
N ALA A 109 15.14 25.55 10.94
CA ALA A 109 13.73 25.55 11.26
C ALA A 109 13.44 25.35 12.75
N THR A 110 14.32 24.69 13.51
CA THR A 110 13.95 24.15 14.84
C THR A 110 14.92 24.44 15.99
N MET A 111 16.15 24.86 15.74
CA MET A 111 17.16 25.03 16.80
C MET A 111 17.03 26.36 17.55
N THR A 112 17.35 26.31 18.84
CA THR A 112 17.54 27.48 19.71
C THR A 112 19.02 27.72 19.97
N GLY A 113 19.40 28.92 20.42
CA GLY A 113 20.78 29.16 20.87
C GLY A 113 21.21 28.23 22.02
N LEU A 114 20.28 27.76 22.85
CA LEU A 114 20.56 26.80 23.92
C LEU A 114 20.88 25.40 23.38
N ASP A 115 20.29 25.00 22.25
CA ASP A 115 20.63 23.75 21.58
C ASP A 115 22.07 23.77 21.04
N GLU A 116 22.47 24.88 20.42
CA GLU A 116 23.86 25.06 19.94
C GLU A 116 24.86 25.08 21.09
N PHE A 117 24.53 25.75 22.20
CA PHE A 117 25.35 25.73 23.41
C PHE A 117 25.53 24.31 23.94
N ARG A 118 24.45 23.52 24.05
CA ARG A 118 24.52 22.12 24.49
C ARG A 118 25.31 21.26 23.52
N TYR A 119 25.09 21.44 22.22
CA TYR A 119 25.85 20.73 21.20
C TYR A 119 27.36 20.95 21.37
N ALA A 120 27.77 22.21 21.48
CA ALA A 120 29.18 22.58 21.63
C ALA A 120 29.78 22.10 22.97
N MET A 121 29.05 22.25 24.08
CA MET A 121 29.60 22.01 25.41
C MET A 121 29.58 20.54 25.82
N THR A 122 28.50 19.82 25.51
CA THR A 122 28.23 18.47 26.00
C THR A 122 27.93 17.46 24.89
N GLY A 123 27.93 17.87 23.62
CA GLY A 123 27.48 17.02 22.51
C GLY A 123 25.95 16.89 22.44
N GLY A 124 25.20 17.71 23.19
CA GLY A 124 23.74 17.77 23.15
C GLY A 124 23.02 16.98 24.25
N GLN A 125 21.72 17.26 24.40
CA GLN A 125 20.84 16.62 25.37
C GLN A 125 20.41 15.22 24.88
N ARG A 126 21.00 14.17 25.45
CA ARG A 126 20.66 12.77 25.12
C ARG A 126 19.37 12.33 25.84
N VAL A 127 18.29 12.13 25.09
CA VAL A 127 17.01 11.59 25.60
C VAL A 127 16.99 10.06 25.57
N VAL A 128 17.72 9.46 24.62
CA VAL A 128 18.07 8.04 24.61
C VAL A 128 19.58 7.95 24.60
N ASP A 129 20.15 7.18 25.53
CA ASP A 129 21.58 6.93 25.59
C ASP A 129 21.83 5.48 26.02
N SER A 130 21.98 4.59 25.05
CA SER A 130 22.37 3.19 25.25
C SER A 130 23.61 2.88 24.42
N ALA A 131 24.29 1.75 24.67
CA ALA A 131 25.46 1.37 23.90
C ALA A 131 25.24 1.36 22.36
N SER A 132 24.02 1.10 21.88
CA SER A 132 23.72 0.99 20.44
C SER A 132 23.01 2.20 19.85
N LEU A 133 22.43 3.09 20.67
CA LEU A 133 21.58 4.17 20.18
C LEU A 133 21.76 5.42 21.04
N THR A 134 22.04 6.54 20.39
CA THR A 134 22.00 7.87 21.00
C THR A 134 21.03 8.76 20.22
N VAL A 135 20.05 9.32 20.91
CA VAL A 135 19.09 10.26 20.36
C VAL A 135 19.18 11.56 21.14
N LEU A 136 19.42 12.67 20.44
CA LEU A 136 19.38 14.01 21.00
C LEU A 136 17.96 14.56 20.96
N GLU A 137 17.56 15.35 21.95
CA GLU A 137 16.29 16.09 21.98
C GLU A 137 16.57 17.57 22.13
N ARG A 138 15.88 18.40 21.34
CA ARG A 138 15.99 19.85 21.47
C ARG A 138 15.47 20.38 22.80
N THR A 139 15.78 21.64 23.04
CA THR A 139 15.33 22.46 24.16
C THR A 139 13.79 22.55 24.21
N TYR A 140 13.24 22.46 25.43
CA TYR A 140 11.81 22.57 25.66
C TYR A 140 11.34 24.02 25.44
N LEU A 141 10.40 24.25 24.52
CA LEU A 141 9.78 25.56 24.28
C LEU A 141 8.42 25.69 24.99
N PRO A 142 8.33 26.46 26.09
CA PRO A 142 7.10 26.72 26.84
C PRO A 142 6.21 27.77 26.17
N ASN A 143 5.12 28.15 26.84
CA ASN A 143 4.24 29.27 26.48
C ASN A 143 4.80 30.65 26.92
N GLN A 144 6.09 30.75 27.25
CA GLN A 144 6.74 32.02 27.60
C GLN A 144 7.10 32.80 26.33
N GLY A 145 7.03 34.13 26.40
CA GLY A 145 7.26 34.98 25.23
C GLY A 145 6.16 34.84 24.18
N SER A 146 6.54 35.03 22.91
CA SER A 146 5.65 34.82 21.78
C SER A 146 6.37 34.23 20.57
N ALA A 147 5.59 33.71 19.62
CA ALA A 147 6.12 33.35 18.31
C ALA A 147 6.75 34.56 17.62
N SER A 148 6.13 35.74 17.67
CA SER A 148 6.63 36.92 16.95
C SER A 148 7.97 37.48 17.45
N SER A 149 8.36 37.21 18.70
CA SER A 149 9.60 37.77 19.29
C SER A 149 10.69 36.76 19.60
N ASN A 150 10.36 35.51 19.89
CA ASN A 150 11.34 34.53 20.40
C ASN A 150 11.61 33.40 19.41
N PHE A 151 10.55 32.78 18.91
CA PHE A 151 10.66 31.73 17.91
C PHE A 151 9.55 31.88 16.89
N THR A 152 9.81 32.70 15.87
CA THR A 152 8.84 32.97 14.81
C THR A 152 8.56 31.73 14.00
N ASP A 153 7.28 31.53 13.71
CA ASP A 153 6.81 30.51 12.79
C ASP A 153 7.60 30.64 11.49
N LYS A 154 8.26 29.55 11.11
CA LYS A 154 9.07 29.52 9.90
C LYS A 154 8.16 29.22 8.73
N THR A 155 8.40 29.89 7.62
CA THR A 155 7.71 29.63 6.35
C THR A 155 8.74 29.25 5.31
N PHE A 156 8.47 28.18 4.57
CA PHE A 156 9.36 27.68 3.53
C PHE A 156 8.54 27.32 2.31
N VAL A 157 8.99 27.72 1.13
CA VAL A 157 8.35 27.33 -0.13
C VAL A 157 9.01 26.06 -0.62
N GLU A 158 8.25 24.98 -0.70
CA GLU A 158 8.77 23.68 -1.11
C GLU A 158 9.41 23.73 -2.48
N ASN A 159 10.63 23.20 -2.57
CA ASN A 159 11.41 23.14 -3.81
C ASN A 159 11.63 21.70 -4.30
N GLY A 160 10.99 20.72 -3.66
CA GLY A 160 11.12 19.29 -3.97
C GLY A 160 12.46 18.67 -3.58
N THR A 161 13.32 19.41 -2.87
CA THR A 161 14.69 18.99 -2.53
C THR A 161 15.09 19.33 -1.10
N THR A 162 14.14 19.61 -0.20
CA THR A 162 14.45 20.05 1.17
C THR A 162 13.66 19.28 2.22
N THR A 163 12.40 18.95 1.94
CA THR A 163 11.52 18.20 2.85
C THR A 163 10.80 17.09 2.07
N PRO A 164 10.18 16.10 2.75
CA PRO A 164 9.40 15.07 2.08
C PRO A 164 8.01 15.57 1.63
N TYR A 165 7.66 16.84 1.82
CA TYR A 165 6.35 17.34 1.44
C TYR A 165 6.19 17.42 -0.08
N PRO A 166 5.09 16.87 -0.62
CA PRO A 166 5.07 16.49 -2.02
C PRO A 166 4.56 17.60 -2.95
N VAL A 167 4.35 18.83 -2.48
CA VAL A 167 3.79 19.92 -3.32
C VAL A 167 4.82 21.02 -3.53
N THR A 168 5.57 20.94 -4.63
CA THR A 168 6.54 21.97 -5.01
C THR A 168 5.83 23.32 -5.25
N GLY A 169 6.43 24.42 -4.79
CA GLY A 169 5.87 25.77 -4.88
C GLY A 169 4.87 26.12 -3.78
N SER A 170 4.52 25.15 -2.92
CA SER A 170 3.59 25.36 -1.80
C SER A 170 4.31 25.78 -0.54
N ALA A 171 3.64 26.57 0.30
CA ALA A 171 4.19 27.00 1.58
C ALA A 171 4.05 25.88 2.63
N LEU A 172 5.12 25.63 3.37
CA LEU A 172 5.09 24.97 4.67
C LEU A 172 5.22 26.00 5.78
N THR A 173 4.41 25.87 6.81
CA THR A 173 4.57 26.61 8.06
C THR A 173 5.06 25.67 9.15
N ILE A 174 6.17 26.02 9.82
CA ILE A 174 6.77 25.26 10.91
C ILE A 174 6.65 26.07 12.19
N GLN A 175 5.82 25.59 13.10
CA GLN A 175 5.55 26.22 14.38
C GLN A 175 6.33 25.53 15.49
N ASN A 176 7.07 26.33 16.27
CA ASN A 176 7.93 25.85 17.33
C ASN A 176 7.51 26.37 18.71
N TRP A 177 7.04 27.62 18.78
CA TRP A 177 6.65 28.25 20.04
C TRP A 177 5.50 27.48 20.72
N ASN A 178 5.59 27.32 22.04
CA ASN A 178 4.61 26.59 22.87
C ASN A 178 4.34 25.14 22.40
N ARG A 179 5.37 24.45 21.89
CA ARG A 179 5.29 23.06 21.42
C ARG A 179 6.19 22.11 22.22
N GLY A 180 6.79 22.57 23.32
CA GLY A 180 7.81 21.81 24.05
C GLY A 180 8.99 21.46 23.13
N ALA A 181 9.37 20.18 23.09
CA ALA A 181 10.41 19.67 22.19
C ALA A 181 9.89 19.26 20.80
N GLN A 182 8.65 19.64 20.44
CA GLN A 182 8.02 19.28 19.17
C GLN A 182 7.98 20.47 18.21
N MET A 183 7.79 20.19 16.92
CA MET A 183 7.37 21.16 15.91
C MET A 183 6.05 20.72 15.29
N LEU A 184 5.21 21.68 14.88
CA LEU A 184 4.06 21.42 14.03
C LEU A 184 4.35 21.92 12.62
N VAL A 185 4.26 21.04 11.64
CA VAL A 185 4.42 21.37 10.23
C VAL A 185 3.06 21.36 9.56
N THR A 186 2.67 22.49 8.98
CA THR A 186 1.42 22.65 8.25
C THR A 186 1.73 22.92 6.79
N PRO A 187 1.49 21.97 5.88
CA PRO A 187 1.54 22.24 4.46
C PRO A 187 0.33 23.09 4.05
N ASN A 188 0.51 23.91 3.03
CA ASN A 188 -0.58 24.58 2.34
C ASN A 188 -0.34 24.46 0.83
N GLY A 189 -1.07 23.56 0.19
CA GLY A 189 -0.94 23.33 -1.24
C GLY A 189 -2.03 22.46 -1.81
N THR A 190 -2.21 22.56 -3.12
CA THR A 190 -3.05 21.65 -3.91
C THR A 190 -2.24 21.11 -5.06
N ASP A 191 -2.52 19.87 -5.47
CA ASP A 191 -1.93 19.28 -6.67
C ASP A 191 -2.95 18.36 -7.33
N VAL A 192 -2.57 17.77 -8.46
CA VAL A 192 -3.37 16.79 -9.19
C VAL A 192 -2.65 15.46 -9.13
N ALA A 193 -3.32 14.43 -8.62
CA ALA A 193 -2.81 13.07 -8.62
C ALA A 193 -3.39 12.31 -9.82
N ASN A 194 -2.54 11.71 -10.65
CA ASN A 194 -2.95 10.93 -11.82
C ASN A 194 -2.70 9.44 -11.60
N CYS A 195 -3.71 8.62 -11.84
CA CYS A 195 -3.60 7.17 -11.89
C CYS A 195 -2.97 6.74 -13.22
N ASN A 196 -1.71 6.30 -13.14
CA ASN A 196 -0.98 5.74 -14.26
C ASN A 196 -1.06 4.21 -14.24
N ASN A 197 -1.26 3.61 -15.41
CA ASN A 197 -1.32 2.15 -15.61
C ASN A 197 -2.40 1.47 -14.73
N PRO A 198 -3.69 1.76 -14.94
CA PRO A 198 -4.76 1.09 -14.22
C PRO A 198 -4.73 -0.41 -14.54
N THR A 199 -4.90 -1.25 -13.51
CA THR A 199 -5.00 -2.70 -13.67
C THR A 199 -6.16 -3.23 -12.84
N LEU A 200 -6.86 -4.21 -13.39
CA LEU A 200 -7.88 -4.98 -12.69
C LEU A 200 -7.52 -6.45 -12.81
N ALA A 201 -7.05 -7.05 -11.72
CA ALA A 201 -6.62 -8.44 -11.67
C ALA A 201 -7.32 -9.15 -10.52
N ASN A 202 -7.95 -10.30 -10.80
CA ASN A 202 -8.69 -11.09 -9.80
C ASN A 202 -9.71 -10.28 -8.98
N GLY A 203 -10.39 -9.32 -9.62
CA GLY A 203 -11.36 -8.42 -8.96
C GLY A 203 -10.74 -7.31 -8.10
N SER A 204 -9.41 -7.22 -8.01
CA SER A 204 -8.70 -6.15 -7.29
C SER A 204 -8.22 -5.08 -8.26
N PHE A 205 -8.67 -3.85 -8.06
CA PHE A 205 -8.24 -2.69 -8.83
C PHE A 205 -6.98 -2.07 -8.22
N SER A 206 -6.06 -1.63 -9.07
CA SER A 206 -4.93 -0.81 -8.66
C SER A 206 -4.49 0.12 -9.79
N CYS A 207 -3.81 1.20 -9.42
CA CYS A 207 -3.03 2.00 -10.37
C CYS A 207 -1.57 1.60 -10.18
N GLY A 208 -0.87 1.19 -11.24
CA GLY A 208 0.54 0.82 -11.17
C GLY A 208 1.41 1.95 -10.57
N SER A 209 1.03 3.20 -10.80
CA SER A 209 1.55 4.35 -10.05
C SER A 209 0.50 5.45 -9.96
N ILE A 210 0.43 6.15 -8.83
CA ILE A 210 -0.31 7.40 -8.73
C ILE A 210 0.72 8.52 -8.57
N VAL A 211 0.74 9.49 -9.46
CA VAL A 211 1.79 10.52 -9.48
C VAL A 211 1.18 11.91 -9.42
N LEU A 212 1.74 12.76 -8.56
CA LEU A 212 1.42 14.17 -8.52
C LEU A 212 2.00 14.91 -9.72
N THR A 213 1.20 15.76 -10.36
CA THR A 213 1.61 16.43 -11.61
C THR A 213 2.71 17.47 -11.42
N SER A 214 2.69 18.21 -10.31
CA SER A 214 3.60 19.35 -10.13
C SER A 214 4.96 18.91 -9.58
N SER A 215 4.97 17.98 -8.63
CA SER A 215 6.21 17.51 -8.00
C SER A 215 6.78 16.22 -8.60
N GLY A 216 6.00 15.46 -9.35
CA GLY A 216 6.37 14.10 -9.76
C GLY A 216 6.40 13.08 -8.62
N THR A 217 5.94 13.46 -7.42
CA THR A 217 5.93 12.55 -6.27
C THR A 217 4.93 11.42 -6.46
N THR A 218 5.36 10.20 -6.17
CA THR A 218 4.47 9.03 -6.19
C THR A 218 3.66 8.94 -4.90
N ALA A 219 2.35 8.82 -5.04
CA ALA A 219 1.40 8.53 -3.97
C ALA A 219 1.03 7.04 -4.00
N THR A 220 0.67 6.50 -2.83
CA THR A 220 0.05 5.18 -2.70
C THR A 220 -1.41 5.36 -2.33
N CYS A 221 -2.30 4.63 -3.00
CA CYS A 221 -3.68 4.55 -2.57
C CYS A 221 -3.81 3.52 -1.43
N THR A 222 -4.29 3.94 -0.27
CA THR A 222 -4.47 3.05 0.89
C THR A 222 -5.90 2.51 1.01
N ALA A 223 -6.85 3.09 0.28
CA ALA A 223 -8.24 2.63 0.25
C ALA A 223 -8.88 2.87 -1.13
N TRP A 224 -9.37 1.79 -1.74
CA TRP A 224 -10.17 1.82 -2.96
C TRP A 224 -11.64 1.63 -2.65
N SER A 225 -12.50 2.26 -3.45
CA SER A 225 -13.96 2.12 -3.41
C SER A 225 -14.53 2.04 -4.83
N GLY A 226 -15.82 1.74 -4.94
CA GLY A 226 -16.52 1.62 -6.24
C GLY A 226 -16.48 0.20 -6.81
N SER A 227 -17.38 -0.06 -7.76
CA SER A 227 -17.53 -1.38 -8.40
C SER A 227 -16.99 -1.47 -9.83
N GLY A 228 -16.39 -0.38 -10.34
CA GLY A 228 -15.82 -0.32 -11.68
C GLY A 228 -16.84 -0.08 -12.79
N THR A 229 -18.08 0.31 -12.45
CA THR A 229 -19.12 0.68 -13.42
C THR A 229 -19.07 2.18 -13.74
N SER A 230 -19.72 2.61 -14.83
CA SER A 230 -19.78 4.04 -15.18
C SER A 230 -20.45 4.90 -14.10
N SER A 231 -21.39 4.33 -13.34
CA SER A 231 -22.06 4.99 -12.20
C SER A 231 -21.31 4.86 -10.87
N SER A 232 -20.37 3.91 -10.77
CA SER A 232 -19.55 3.66 -9.58
C SER A 232 -18.13 3.26 -9.99
N PRO A 233 -17.34 4.21 -10.54
CA PRO A 233 -15.98 3.92 -10.99
C PRO A 233 -15.08 3.58 -9.79
N TYR A 234 -14.00 2.84 -10.04
CA TYR A 234 -12.98 2.63 -9.01
C TYR A 234 -12.36 3.97 -8.60
N LEU A 235 -12.43 4.28 -7.31
CA LEU A 235 -12.06 5.58 -6.74
C LEU A 235 -11.12 5.36 -5.54
N CYS A 236 -9.97 6.01 -5.56
CA CYS A 236 -9.10 6.10 -4.40
C CYS A 236 -9.67 7.11 -3.40
N THR A 237 -9.93 6.68 -2.17
CA THR A 237 -10.50 7.53 -1.12
C THR A 237 -9.47 8.00 -0.09
N ALA A 238 -8.29 7.38 -0.07
CA ALA A 238 -7.21 7.75 0.84
C ALA A 238 -5.85 7.62 0.15
N PHE A 239 -5.09 8.72 0.19
CA PHE A 239 -3.74 8.81 -0.36
C PHE A 239 -2.72 8.89 0.77
N SER A 240 -1.66 8.11 0.65
CA SER A 240 -0.45 8.26 1.47
C SER A 240 0.75 8.61 0.59
N TYR A 241 1.65 9.40 1.15
CA TYR A 241 2.90 9.81 0.53
C TYR A 241 4.07 9.35 1.39
N ALA A 242 5.30 9.44 0.86
CA ALA A 242 6.50 9.13 1.61
C ALA A 242 6.55 9.90 2.96
N GLY A 243 7.14 9.29 3.98
CA GLY A 243 7.23 9.91 5.31
C GLY A 243 5.93 9.92 6.12
N GLY A 244 4.88 9.21 5.68
CA GLY A 244 3.60 9.14 6.42
C GLY A 244 2.71 10.36 6.25
N ILE A 245 2.98 11.19 5.24
CA ILE A 245 2.18 12.36 4.90
C ILE A 245 0.87 11.89 4.24
N THR A 246 -0.24 12.56 4.57
CA THR A 246 -1.56 12.31 3.97
C THR A 246 -2.11 13.59 3.36
N ALA A 247 -2.91 13.45 2.31
CA ALA A 247 -3.70 14.56 1.80
C ALA A 247 -4.84 14.85 2.79
N SER A 248 -5.16 16.13 3.01
CA SER A 248 -6.30 16.53 3.84
C SER A 248 -7.64 16.28 3.12
N SER A 249 -7.63 16.30 1.80
CA SER A 249 -8.78 15.91 0.99
C SER A 249 -8.35 15.44 -0.40
N ALA A 250 -9.20 14.62 -1.01
CA ALA A 250 -9.09 14.22 -2.40
C ALA A 250 -10.48 14.22 -3.03
N SER A 251 -10.65 14.90 -4.15
CA SER A 251 -11.89 14.89 -4.93
C SER A 251 -11.65 14.38 -6.34
N GLN A 252 -12.61 13.62 -6.85
CA GLN A 252 -12.59 13.14 -8.23
C GLN A 252 -12.53 14.32 -9.20
N ARG A 253 -11.58 14.28 -10.14
CA ARG A 253 -11.48 15.29 -11.20
C ARG A 253 -11.89 14.74 -12.56
N SER A 254 -11.45 13.53 -12.93
CA SER A 254 -11.83 12.91 -14.21
C SER A 254 -12.00 11.41 -14.09
N VAL A 255 -12.96 10.86 -14.84
CA VAL A 255 -13.21 9.43 -14.98
C VAL A 255 -12.72 8.99 -16.35
N SER A 256 -12.07 7.84 -16.40
CA SER A 256 -11.68 7.18 -17.64
C SER A 256 -12.10 5.72 -17.59
N SER A 257 -12.01 5.04 -18.73
CA SER A 257 -12.25 3.61 -18.85
C SER A 257 -11.01 2.91 -19.38
N ALA A 258 -10.82 1.67 -18.96
CA ALA A 258 -9.78 0.77 -19.45
C ALA A 258 -10.35 -0.65 -19.54
N SER A 259 -9.68 -1.51 -20.30
CA SER A 259 -10.06 -2.92 -20.44
C SER A 259 -9.25 -3.79 -19.48
N SER A 260 -9.89 -4.71 -18.77
CA SER A 260 -9.18 -5.72 -17.97
C SER A 260 -8.34 -6.59 -18.90
N GLY A 261 -7.10 -6.88 -18.52
CA GLY A 261 -6.27 -7.87 -19.24
C GLY A 261 -7.03 -9.18 -19.41
N SER A 262 -6.89 -9.82 -20.56
CA SER A 262 -7.63 -11.01 -20.94
C SER A 262 -7.41 -12.15 -19.93
N SER A 263 -8.38 -12.40 -19.04
CA SER A 263 -8.36 -13.60 -18.20
C SER A 263 -8.72 -14.80 -19.07
N SER A 264 -7.79 -15.75 -19.22
CA SER A 264 -8.03 -16.99 -19.96
C SER A 264 -8.49 -18.09 -19.00
N SER A 265 -9.61 -18.74 -19.32
CA SER A 265 -10.13 -19.88 -18.55
C SER A 265 -10.52 -21.01 -19.49
N SER A 266 -10.26 -22.26 -19.09
CA SER A 266 -10.71 -23.43 -19.84
C SER A 266 -12.22 -23.57 -19.77
N THR A 267 -12.88 -23.79 -20.90
CA THR A 267 -14.32 -24.03 -20.98
C THR A 267 -14.64 -25.07 -22.05
N THR A 268 -15.92 -25.39 -22.18
CA THR A 268 -16.46 -26.20 -23.27
C THR A 268 -17.65 -25.48 -23.89
N VAL A 269 -17.64 -25.36 -25.21
CA VAL A 269 -18.79 -24.94 -26.01
C VAL A 269 -19.53 -26.20 -26.46
N THR A 270 -20.85 -26.20 -26.28
CA THR A 270 -21.74 -27.28 -26.69
C THR A 270 -22.63 -26.82 -27.84
N CYS A 271 -22.87 -27.71 -28.79
CA CYS A 271 -23.76 -27.51 -29.92
C CYS A 271 -25.07 -28.27 -29.65
N ALA A 272 -26.14 -27.51 -29.41
CA ALA A 272 -27.50 -28.00 -29.16
C ALA A 272 -28.40 -27.78 -30.40
N ASN A 273 -29.37 -28.68 -30.60
CA ASN A 273 -30.39 -28.58 -31.67
C ASN A 273 -29.83 -28.45 -33.11
N PRO A 274 -29.07 -29.43 -33.61
CA PRO A 274 -28.57 -29.40 -34.98
C PRO A 274 -29.72 -29.40 -36.00
N SER A 275 -29.67 -28.52 -37.02
CA SER A 275 -30.72 -28.42 -38.03
C SER A 275 -30.24 -27.94 -39.41
N PHE A 276 -31.09 -28.14 -40.42
CA PHE A 276 -30.93 -27.67 -41.81
C PHE A 276 -32.09 -26.73 -42.22
N ALA A 277 -32.46 -25.79 -41.34
CA ALA A 277 -33.63 -24.92 -41.56
C ALA A 277 -33.62 -24.21 -42.93
N SER A 278 -32.42 -23.89 -43.43
CA SER A 278 -32.10 -23.61 -44.82
C SER A 278 -30.63 -23.95 -44.99
N SER A 279 -30.19 -24.54 -46.11
CA SER A 279 -28.74 -24.71 -46.36
C SER A 279 -28.05 -23.34 -46.15
N PRO A 280 -27.05 -23.20 -45.26
CA PRO A 280 -26.17 -24.22 -44.64
C PRO A 280 -26.58 -24.79 -43.25
N PHE A 281 -25.86 -25.83 -42.78
CA PHE A 281 -26.02 -26.44 -41.44
C PHE A 281 -25.98 -25.39 -40.30
N PHE A 282 -26.82 -25.58 -39.27
CA PHE A 282 -26.91 -24.69 -38.11
C PHE A 282 -26.98 -25.48 -36.79
N CYS A 283 -26.47 -24.86 -35.72
CA CYS A 283 -26.56 -25.37 -34.35
C CYS A 283 -26.49 -24.24 -33.32
N ASP A 284 -27.22 -24.37 -32.21
CA ASP A 284 -27.17 -23.43 -31.08
C ASP A 284 -25.89 -23.65 -30.26
N LEU A 285 -24.98 -22.68 -30.22
CA LEU A 285 -23.73 -22.80 -29.48
C LEU A 285 -23.85 -22.17 -28.09
N THR A 286 -23.60 -22.96 -27.04
CA THR A 286 -23.68 -22.51 -25.64
C THR A 286 -22.43 -22.91 -24.86
N MET A 287 -21.84 -21.96 -24.14
CA MET A 287 -20.73 -22.20 -23.23
C MET A 287 -21.21 -22.79 -21.90
N SER A 288 -20.33 -23.49 -21.18
CA SER A 288 -20.65 -24.08 -19.86
C SER A 288 -21.17 -23.09 -18.82
N GLY A 289 -20.90 -21.79 -18.98
CA GLY A 289 -21.40 -20.70 -18.13
C GLY A 289 -22.73 -20.06 -18.61
N GLY A 290 -23.38 -20.62 -19.63
CA GLY A 290 -24.68 -20.16 -20.15
C GLY A 290 -24.62 -19.06 -21.21
N ALA A 291 -23.42 -18.57 -21.58
CA ALA A 291 -23.28 -17.61 -22.67
C ALA A 291 -23.57 -18.27 -24.03
N THR A 292 -24.35 -17.61 -24.87
CA THR A 292 -24.76 -18.12 -26.19
C THR A 292 -24.03 -17.39 -27.31
N GLY A 293 -23.79 -18.11 -28.40
CA GLY A 293 -23.09 -17.60 -29.58
C GLY A 293 -23.50 -18.34 -30.85
N THR A 294 -22.93 -17.94 -31.98
CA THR A 294 -23.18 -18.56 -33.28
C THR A 294 -21.87 -18.94 -33.96
N CYS A 295 -21.94 -19.84 -34.93
CA CYS A 295 -20.79 -20.17 -35.77
C CYS A 295 -20.74 -19.21 -36.98
N ASN A 296 -19.55 -18.69 -37.31
CA ASN A 296 -19.33 -17.92 -38.53
C ASN A 296 -19.27 -18.80 -39.76
N THR A 297 -18.59 -19.94 -39.65
CA THR A 297 -18.36 -20.85 -40.77
C THR A 297 -18.41 -22.30 -40.31
N TRP A 298 -19.36 -23.03 -40.88
CA TRP A 298 -19.40 -24.48 -40.78
C TRP A 298 -18.60 -25.10 -41.91
N SER A 299 -17.77 -26.06 -41.58
CA SER A 299 -16.94 -26.85 -42.50
C SER A 299 -17.29 -28.34 -42.37
N GLY A 300 -16.86 -29.16 -43.32
CA GLY A 300 -17.15 -30.60 -43.34
C GLY A 300 -18.39 -30.97 -44.15
N SER A 301 -18.48 -32.25 -44.53
CA SER A 301 -19.54 -32.78 -45.39
C SER A 301 -20.68 -33.45 -44.63
N GLY A 302 -20.60 -33.55 -43.31
CA GLY A 302 -21.60 -34.23 -42.48
C GLY A 302 -21.46 -35.75 -42.45
N THR A 303 -20.37 -36.30 -42.97
CA THR A 303 -20.07 -37.74 -42.95
C THR A 303 -19.34 -38.13 -41.67
N SER A 304 -19.29 -39.42 -41.31
CA SER A 304 -18.55 -39.87 -40.12
C SER A 304 -17.05 -39.56 -40.20
N ALA A 305 -16.48 -39.53 -41.41
CA ALA A 305 -15.10 -39.15 -41.66
C ALA A 305 -14.87 -37.62 -41.74
N SER A 306 -15.93 -36.84 -42.00
CA SER A 306 -15.88 -35.38 -42.11
C SER A 306 -17.15 -34.76 -41.52
N PRO A 307 -17.31 -34.78 -40.18
CA PRO A 307 -18.48 -34.23 -39.51
C PRO A 307 -18.54 -32.71 -39.69
N TYR A 308 -19.73 -32.12 -39.57
CA TYR A 308 -19.87 -30.67 -39.54
C TYR A 308 -19.14 -30.08 -38.33
N LEU A 309 -18.19 -29.19 -38.63
CA LEU A 309 -17.28 -28.58 -37.67
C LEU A 309 -17.37 -27.07 -37.77
N CYS A 310 -17.61 -26.40 -36.65
CA CYS A 310 -17.50 -24.95 -36.59
C CYS A 310 -16.02 -24.56 -36.63
N SER A 311 -15.57 -23.97 -37.73
CA SER A 311 -14.17 -23.55 -37.91
C SER A 311 -13.90 -22.15 -37.35
N SER A 312 -14.93 -21.33 -37.14
CA SER A 312 -14.80 -20.00 -36.54
C SER A 312 -16.05 -19.65 -35.74
N PHE A 313 -15.85 -19.26 -34.48
CA PHE A 313 -16.91 -18.89 -33.54
C PHE A 313 -17.10 -17.38 -33.52
N ASN A 314 -18.35 -16.92 -33.41
CA ASN A 314 -18.65 -15.54 -33.03
C ASN A 314 -18.37 -15.30 -31.54
N THR A 315 -18.42 -14.03 -31.15
CA THR A 315 -18.43 -13.64 -29.75
C THR A 315 -19.62 -14.26 -29.03
N PHE A 316 -19.37 -14.85 -27.87
CA PHE A 316 -20.41 -15.35 -26.98
C PHE A 316 -20.89 -14.23 -26.06
N SER A 317 -22.18 -14.18 -25.78
CA SER A 317 -22.79 -13.12 -24.96
C SER A 317 -23.62 -13.70 -23.81
N SER A 318 -23.56 -13.02 -22.66
CA SER A 318 -24.43 -13.28 -21.50
C SER A 318 -24.67 -11.97 -20.77
N GLY A 319 -25.86 -11.38 -20.90
CA GLY A 319 -26.13 -10.04 -20.41
C GLY A 319 -25.22 -9.01 -21.08
N SER A 320 -24.49 -8.22 -20.28
CA SER A 320 -23.54 -7.19 -20.78
C SER A 320 -22.13 -7.72 -21.03
N ALA A 321 -21.85 -8.99 -20.75
CA ALA A 321 -20.51 -9.57 -20.90
C ALA A 321 -20.34 -10.22 -22.28
N SER A 322 -19.19 -9.97 -22.92
CA SER A 322 -18.78 -10.57 -24.18
C SER A 322 -17.52 -11.41 -24.00
N TYR A 323 -17.52 -12.61 -24.58
CA TYR A 323 -16.43 -13.57 -24.48
C TYR A 323 -15.95 -13.98 -25.88
N THR A 324 -14.65 -14.08 -26.06
CA THR A 324 -14.03 -14.72 -27.23
C THR A 324 -13.61 -16.14 -26.86
N PHE A 325 -13.90 -17.10 -27.73
CA PHE A 325 -13.57 -18.51 -27.53
C PHE A 325 -12.55 -18.98 -28.55
N ALA A 326 -11.46 -19.59 -28.08
CA ALA A 326 -10.45 -20.24 -28.90
C ALA A 326 -10.52 -21.76 -28.66
N PRO A 327 -10.98 -22.57 -29.64
CA PRO A 327 -10.99 -24.03 -29.49
C PRO A 327 -9.55 -24.57 -29.43
N THR A 328 -9.32 -25.62 -28.64
CA THR A 328 -7.99 -26.27 -28.54
C THR A 328 -7.60 -27.05 -29.79
N GLY A 329 -8.57 -27.38 -30.65
CA GLY A 329 -8.39 -28.23 -31.83
C GLY A 329 -8.30 -29.73 -31.53
N SER A 330 -8.31 -30.14 -30.26
CA SER A 330 -8.23 -31.53 -29.82
C SER A 330 -9.22 -31.84 -28.69
N GLY A 331 -9.79 -33.05 -28.67
CA GLY A 331 -10.78 -33.45 -27.66
C GLY A 331 -12.23 -33.10 -28.01
N ASN A 332 -12.50 -32.79 -29.27
CA ASN A 332 -13.85 -32.58 -29.78
C ASN A 332 -14.67 -33.88 -29.69
N SER A 333 -15.94 -33.77 -29.25
CA SER A 333 -16.87 -34.90 -29.26
C SER A 333 -17.74 -34.87 -30.50
N THR A 334 -17.92 -36.01 -31.15
CA THR A 334 -18.79 -36.16 -32.33
C THR A 334 -20.12 -36.75 -31.92
N SER A 335 -21.20 -36.26 -32.50
CA SER A 335 -22.54 -36.84 -32.38
C SER A 335 -23.21 -36.89 -33.74
N SER A 336 -24.28 -37.68 -33.85
CA SER A 336 -25.05 -37.83 -35.08
C SER A 336 -26.50 -37.46 -34.85
N PHE A 337 -27.13 -36.92 -35.89
CA PHE A 337 -28.56 -36.73 -35.95
C PHE A 337 -29.09 -37.22 -37.29
N THR A 338 -30.37 -37.53 -37.32
CA THR A 338 -31.03 -38.06 -38.51
C THR A 338 -31.45 -36.91 -39.41
N THR A 339 -31.01 -36.96 -40.67
CA THR A 339 -31.41 -36.01 -41.71
C THR A 339 -32.18 -36.73 -42.79
N THR A 340 -33.24 -36.10 -43.27
CA THR A 340 -34.01 -36.59 -44.41
C THR A 340 -33.72 -35.66 -45.57
N THR A 341 -32.96 -36.15 -46.55
CA THR A 341 -32.71 -35.40 -47.79
C THR A 341 -33.68 -35.87 -48.85
N GLN A 342 -34.34 -34.92 -49.51
CA GLN A 342 -35.24 -35.22 -50.63
C GLN A 342 -34.41 -35.55 -51.86
N GLY A 343 -34.44 -36.81 -52.30
CA GLY A 343 -33.72 -37.26 -53.48
C GLY A 343 -34.40 -36.86 -54.79
N GLY A 344 -33.82 -37.35 -55.90
CA GLY A 344 -34.34 -37.12 -57.24
C GLY A 344 -35.72 -37.72 -57.48
N GLN A 345 -36.41 -37.24 -58.52
CA GLN A 345 -37.67 -37.84 -58.96
C GLN A 345 -37.40 -39.23 -59.56
N VAL A 346 -38.09 -40.23 -59.03
CA VAL A 346 -38.11 -41.61 -59.51
C VAL A 346 -39.46 -41.86 -60.14
N SER A 347 -39.48 -42.43 -61.35
CA SER A 347 -40.71 -42.88 -62.00
C SER A 347 -40.73 -44.41 -62.06
N GLU A 348 -41.71 -45.03 -61.41
CA GLU A 348 -41.88 -46.48 -61.35
C GLU A 348 -43.21 -46.90 -61.99
N ASN A 349 -43.19 -47.99 -62.77
CA ASN A 349 -44.39 -48.62 -63.28
C ASN A 349 -44.92 -49.62 -62.24
N VAL A 350 -46.10 -49.37 -61.69
CA VAL A 350 -46.71 -50.16 -60.63
C VAL A 350 -48.01 -50.81 -61.09
N SER A 351 -48.27 -52.01 -60.56
CA SER A 351 -49.55 -52.72 -60.71
C SER A 351 -50.36 -52.61 -59.44
N CYS A 352 -51.58 -52.08 -59.55
CA CYS A 352 -52.43 -51.77 -58.41
C CYS A 352 -53.59 -52.75 -58.30
N SER A 353 -53.96 -53.05 -57.06
CA SER A 353 -55.11 -53.88 -56.72
C SER A 353 -56.04 -53.16 -55.75
N ALA A 354 -57.36 -53.35 -55.92
CA ALA A 354 -58.34 -52.84 -54.97
C ALA A 354 -58.14 -53.44 -53.57
N VAL A 355 -58.32 -52.60 -52.56
CA VAL A 355 -58.35 -53.02 -51.17
C VAL A 355 -59.74 -53.59 -50.87
N SER A 356 -59.80 -54.80 -50.30
CA SER A 356 -61.07 -55.46 -49.97
C SER A 356 -61.92 -54.57 -49.04
N GLY A 357 -63.18 -54.34 -49.42
CA GLY A 357 -64.12 -53.51 -48.64
C GLY A 357 -63.85 -52.00 -48.65
N SER A 358 -62.93 -51.51 -49.48
CA SER A 358 -62.58 -50.09 -49.60
C SER A 358 -62.59 -49.62 -51.05
N THR A 359 -62.77 -48.32 -51.26
CA THR A 359 -62.60 -47.68 -52.58
C THR A 359 -61.13 -47.43 -52.93
N ALA A 360 -60.19 -47.70 -52.01
CA ALA A 360 -58.77 -47.51 -52.22
C ALA A 360 -58.14 -48.56 -53.14
N ILE A 361 -57.09 -48.16 -53.86
CA ILE A 361 -56.17 -49.08 -54.54
C ILE A 361 -54.79 -49.01 -53.91
N ASN A 362 -54.17 -50.17 -53.73
CA ASN A 362 -52.80 -50.30 -53.26
C ASN A 362 -51.93 -50.74 -54.42
N CYS A 363 -50.83 -50.02 -54.62
CA CYS A 363 -49.83 -50.27 -55.63
C CYS A 363 -48.52 -50.60 -54.93
N PRO A 364 -48.13 -51.88 -54.83
CA PRO A 364 -46.83 -52.26 -54.29
C PRO A 364 -45.72 -51.66 -55.16
N MET A 365 -44.67 -51.16 -54.51
CA MET A 365 -43.53 -50.53 -55.16
C MET A 365 -42.26 -51.38 -54.96
N SER A 366 -41.29 -51.18 -55.85
CA SER A 366 -40.03 -51.93 -55.89
C SER A 366 -39.14 -51.72 -54.66
N ASN A 367 -39.30 -50.59 -53.96
CA ASN A 367 -38.58 -50.26 -52.74
C ASN A 367 -39.19 -50.86 -51.46
N GLY A 368 -40.26 -51.67 -51.58
CA GLY A 368 -40.95 -52.30 -50.44
C GLY A 368 -42.09 -51.47 -49.86
N ASP A 369 -42.29 -50.25 -50.36
CA ASP A 369 -43.41 -49.39 -49.96
C ASP A 369 -44.69 -49.72 -50.72
N VAL A 370 -45.81 -49.25 -50.18
CA VAL A 370 -47.12 -49.35 -50.81
C VAL A 370 -47.67 -47.95 -51.05
N ALA A 371 -47.81 -47.59 -52.33
CA ALA A 371 -48.51 -46.38 -52.75
C ALA A 371 -50.02 -46.64 -52.75
N THR A 372 -50.75 -45.89 -51.93
CA THR A 372 -52.19 -46.03 -51.76
C THR A 372 -52.90 -44.82 -52.33
N CYS A 373 -53.83 -45.03 -53.26
CA CYS A 373 -54.72 -43.97 -53.74
C CYS A 373 -56.13 -44.16 -53.18
N THR A 374 -56.67 -43.10 -52.60
CA THR A 374 -58.00 -43.07 -51.97
C THR A 374 -58.96 -42.10 -52.67
N SER A 375 -58.47 -41.32 -53.64
CA SER A 375 -59.25 -40.30 -54.36
C SER A 375 -59.23 -40.56 -55.86
N PHE A 376 -60.41 -40.70 -56.47
CA PHE A 376 -60.55 -41.13 -57.86
C PHE A 376 -61.43 -40.19 -58.68
N LYS A 377 -61.22 -40.20 -60.00
CA LYS A 377 -62.02 -39.51 -60.99
C LYS A 377 -62.35 -40.47 -62.13
N ALA A 378 -63.58 -40.44 -62.65
CA ALA A 378 -63.96 -41.24 -63.80
C ALA A 378 -63.56 -40.55 -65.11
N ASP A 379 -63.14 -41.32 -66.11
CA ASP A 379 -63.01 -40.87 -67.48
C ASP A 379 -64.37 -40.87 -68.21
N ASN A 380 -64.37 -40.43 -69.48
CA ASN A 380 -65.59 -40.36 -70.31
C ASN A 380 -66.20 -41.75 -70.63
N LYS A 381 -65.53 -42.85 -70.29
CA LYS A 381 -65.99 -44.23 -70.46
C LYS A 381 -66.45 -44.85 -69.12
N GLY A 382 -66.40 -44.10 -68.02
CA GLY A 382 -66.78 -44.56 -66.69
C GLY A 382 -65.70 -45.38 -65.98
N VAL A 383 -64.44 -45.35 -66.44
CA VAL A 383 -63.31 -46.01 -65.77
C VAL A 383 -62.64 -45.05 -64.81
N TYR A 384 -62.45 -45.48 -63.56
CA TYR A 384 -61.85 -44.67 -62.51
C TYR A 384 -60.32 -44.68 -62.57
N TYR A 385 -59.72 -43.48 -62.50
CA TYR A 385 -58.29 -43.27 -62.30
C TYR A 385 -58.02 -42.43 -61.06
N CYS A 386 -56.81 -42.55 -60.49
CA CYS A 386 -56.42 -41.80 -59.30
C CYS A 386 -56.34 -40.28 -59.57
N ASN A 387 -57.06 -39.48 -58.77
CA ASN A 387 -57.36 -38.06 -59.03
C ASN A 387 -56.26 -37.06 -58.63
N SER A 388 -55.02 -37.52 -58.37
CA SER A 388 -53.77 -36.73 -58.21
C SER A 388 -52.98 -36.96 -56.92
N SER A 389 -53.26 -37.97 -56.09
CA SER A 389 -52.38 -38.26 -54.95
C SER A 389 -52.31 -39.74 -54.60
N PHE A 390 -51.08 -40.17 -54.31
CA PHE A 390 -50.81 -41.43 -53.62
C PHE A 390 -50.17 -41.11 -52.27
N GLY A 391 -50.66 -41.72 -51.20
CA GLY A 391 -49.97 -41.76 -49.91
C GLY A 391 -49.04 -42.97 -49.86
N PHE A 392 -47.86 -42.83 -49.27
CA PHE A 392 -46.88 -43.91 -49.19
C PHE A 392 -46.84 -44.49 -47.78
N THR A 393 -46.74 -45.81 -47.69
CA THR A 393 -46.67 -46.53 -46.42
C THR A 393 -45.65 -47.65 -46.47
N THR A 394 -44.91 -47.83 -45.39
CA THR A 394 -43.99 -48.96 -45.18
C THR A 394 -44.50 -49.78 -44.01
N GLY A 395 -44.79 -51.07 -44.21
CA GLY A 395 -45.28 -51.95 -43.13
C GLY A 395 -46.57 -51.47 -42.43
N GLY A 396 -47.40 -50.66 -43.12
CA GLY A 396 -48.66 -50.13 -42.58
C GLY A 396 -48.57 -48.78 -41.85
N ALA A 397 -47.37 -48.20 -41.71
CA ALA A 397 -47.18 -46.84 -41.18
C ALA A 397 -46.91 -45.84 -42.32
N THR A 398 -47.28 -44.57 -42.15
CA THR A 398 -46.96 -43.49 -43.09
C THR A 398 -45.45 -43.44 -43.33
N SER A 399 -45.02 -43.55 -44.59
CA SER A 399 -43.61 -43.44 -44.94
C SER A 399 -43.20 -41.97 -45.02
N THR A 400 -42.05 -41.63 -44.43
CA THR A 400 -41.35 -40.35 -44.65
C THR A 400 -40.39 -40.39 -45.84
N ASN A 401 -40.25 -41.56 -46.47
CA ASN A 401 -39.23 -41.82 -47.49
C ASN A 401 -39.68 -41.42 -48.90
N GLU A 402 -40.94 -41.01 -49.11
CA GLU A 402 -41.44 -40.70 -50.45
C GLU A 402 -42.33 -39.47 -50.42
N THR A 403 -42.12 -38.57 -51.39
CA THR A 403 -43.01 -37.43 -51.63
C THR A 403 -43.67 -37.60 -52.99
N TYR A 404 -45.01 -37.61 -53.03
CA TYR A 404 -45.75 -37.74 -54.29
C TYR A 404 -45.45 -36.56 -55.23
N VAL A 405 -45.28 -36.83 -56.52
CA VAL A 405 -45.14 -35.81 -57.57
C VAL A 405 -46.29 -35.89 -58.55
N SER A 406 -46.43 -37.03 -59.24
CA SER A 406 -47.43 -37.20 -60.29
C SER A 406 -47.73 -38.67 -60.55
N ASN A 407 -48.84 -38.91 -61.26
CA ASN A 407 -49.20 -40.23 -61.76
C ASN A 407 -49.63 -40.13 -63.23
N SER A 408 -49.56 -41.23 -63.95
CA SER A 408 -50.22 -41.40 -65.24
C SER A 408 -50.69 -42.84 -65.41
N VAL A 409 -51.83 -43.02 -66.09
CA VAL A 409 -52.31 -44.36 -66.45
C VAL A 409 -51.44 -44.89 -67.57
N ARG A 410 -50.78 -46.03 -67.33
CA ARG A 410 -49.76 -46.58 -68.24
C ARG A 410 -50.38 -47.29 -69.45
N ASN A 411 -51.50 -48.00 -69.26
CA ASN A 411 -52.20 -48.71 -70.33
C ASN A 411 -53.70 -48.88 -70.00
N SER A 412 -54.43 -49.49 -70.93
CA SER A 412 -55.88 -49.71 -70.82
C SER A 412 -56.29 -50.92 -69.96
N SER A 413 -55.37 -51.52 -69.20
CA SER A 413 -55.69 -52.65 -68.32
C SER A 413 -56.57 -52.17 -67.17
N THR A 414 -57.71 -52.84 -67.00
CA THR A 414 -58.70 -52.50 -65.99
C THR A 414 -59.07 -53.72 -65.16
N ALA A 415 -59.48 -53.49 -63.93
CA ALA A 415 -60.11 -54.49 -63.08
C ALA A 415 -61.41 -53.92 -62.52
N SER A 416 -62.35 -54.80 -62.17
CA SER A 416 -63.59 -54.42 -61.52
C SER A 416 -63.62 -54.93 -60.08
N THR A 417 -64.19 -54.14 -59.19
CA THR A 417 -64.53 -54.55 -57.82
C THR A 417 -65.99 -54.20 -57.53
N SER A 418 -66.61 -54.92 -56.60
CA SER A 418 -67.99 -54.68 -56.17
C SER A 418 -67.99 -54.12 -54.76
N ILE A 419 -68.52 -52.90 -54.58
CA ILE A 419 -68.62 -52.23 -53.28
C ILE A 419 -70.08 -51.87 -53.08
N GLY A 420 -70.69 -52.34 -51.98
CA GLY A 420 -72.09 -52.02 -51.66
C GLY A 420 -73.10 -52.38 -52.75
N GLY A 421 -72.82 -53.38 -53.58
CA GLY A 421 -73.68 -53.81 -54.70
C GLY A 421 -73.42 -53.11 -56.05
N GLY A 422 -72.57 -52.07 -56.10
CA GLY A 422 -72.16 -51.39 -57.33
C GLY A 422 -70.85 -51.94 -57.91
N LYS A 423 -70.76 -52.10 -59.24
CA LYS A 423 -69.55 -52.54 -59.95
C LYS A 423 -68.72 -51.32 -60.38
N TYR A 424 -67.50 -51.20 -59.86
CA TYR A 424 -66.57 -50.11 -60.17
C TYR A 424 -65.38 -50.65 -60.96
N THR A 425 -65.10 -50.04 -62.11
CA THR A 425 -63.97 -50.43 -62.98
C THR A 425 -62.87 -49.38 -62.88
N TYR A 426 -61.64 -49.81 -62.59
CA TYR A 426 -60.50 -48.93 -62.37
C TYR A 426 -59.29 -49.38 -63.19
N TYR A 427 -58.42 -48.44 -63.54
CA TYR A 427 -57.13 -48.76 -64.16
C TYR A 427 -56.20 -49.44 -63.16
N THR A 428 -55.53 -50.52 -63.57
CA THR A 428 -54.64 -51.31 -62.70
C THR A 428 -53.16 -51.02 -62.91
N GLN A 429 -52.82 -50.20 -63.91
CA GLN A 429 -51.43 -49.98 -64.32
C GLN A 429 -51.13 -48.48 -64.31
N TYR A 430 -50.26 -48.04 -63.41
CA TYR A 430 -49.84 -46.65 -63.30
C TYR A 430 -48.34 -46.51 -63.46
N THR A 431 -47.91 -45.37 -63.99
CA THR A 431 -46.56 -44.85 -63.77
C THR A 431 -46.65 -43.81 -62.65
N LEU A 432 -46.00 -44.08 -61.52
CA LEU A 432 -45.95 -43.16 -60.38
C LEU A 432 -44.60 -42.45 -60.38
N THR A 433 -44.65 -41.11 -60.30
CA THR A 433 -43.47 -40.29 -60.07
C THR A 433 -43.50 -39.78 -58.64
N TYR A 434 -42.43 -40.02 -57.90
CA TYR A 434 -42.26 -39.60 -56.53
C TYR A 434 -40.81 -39.19 -56.28
N LYS A 435 -40.56 -38.34 -55.29
CA LYS A 435 -39.20 -38.06 -54.83
C LYS A 435 -38.87 -39.05 -53.73
N SER A 436 -37.82 -39.84 -53.92
CA SER A 436 -37.33 -40.75 -52.87
C SER A 436 -36.50 -39.95 -51.89
N ASN A 437 -37.07 -39.69 -50.72
CA ASN A 437 -36.35 -39.15 -49.58
C ASN A 437 -35.44 -40.25 -49.02
N THR A 438 -34.17 -39.93 -48.87
CA THR A 438 -33.21 -40.81 -48.21
C THR A 438 -32.99 -40.28 -46.81
N THR A 439 -33.17 -41.15 -45.82
CA THR A 439 -32.76 -40.85 -44.44
C THR A 439 -31.31 -41.24 -44.26
N GLN A 440 -30.47 -40.29 -43.86
CA GLN A 440 -29.06 -40.54 -43.57
C GLN A 440 -28.70 -40.00 -42.19
N ALA A 441 -27.76 -40.67 -41.52
CA ALA A 441 -27.14 -40.12 -40.32
C ALA A 441 -26.13 -39.04 -40.75
N SER A 442 -26.35 -37.81 -40.30
CA SER A 442 -25.38 -36.73 -40.45
C SER A 442 -24.62 -36.52 -39.14
N TYR A 443 -23.31 -36.38 -39.24
CA TYR A 443 -22.40 -36.25 -38.11
C TYR A 443 -21.96 -34.80 -37.93
N TYR A 444 -21.86 -34.35 -36.68
CA TYR A 444 -21.42 -33.01 -36.32
C TYR A 444 -20.61 -33.05 -35.02
N ILE A 445 -19.80 -32.02 -34.78
CA ILE A 445 -19.10 -31.85 -33.51
C ILE A 445 -20.06 -31.23 -32.48
N SER A 446 -20.39 -31.99 -31.45
CA SER A 446 -21.33 -31.62 -30.40
C SER A 446 -20.68 -30.88 -29.23
N SER A 447 -19.36 -31.01 -29.09
CA SER A 447 -18.60 -30.38 -28.00
C SER A 447 -17.22 -29.93 -28.46
N TYR A 448 -16.84 -28.72 -28.07
CA TYR A 448 -15.58 -28.06 -28.37
C TYR A 448 -14.91 -27.62 -27.06
N PRO A 449 -13.87 -28.32 -26.58
CA PRO A 449 -13.02 -27.80 -25.53
C PRO A 449 -12.18 -26.62 -26.05
N GLY A 450 -11.91 -25.65 -25.18
CA GLY A 450 -11.12 -24.48 -25.54
C GLY A 450 -10.90 -23.53 -24.39
N THR A 451 -10.35 -22.36 -24.70
CA THR A 451 -10.12 -21.28 -23.74
C THR A 451 -10.99 -20.08 -24.08
N THR A 452 -11.56 -19.45 -23.06
CA THR A 452 -12.25 -18.17 -23.20
C THR A 452 -11.39 -17.03 -22.72
N SER A 453 -11.44 -15.91 -23.43
CA SER A 453 -10.97 -14.62 -22.93
C SER A 453 -12.15 -13.66 -22.82
N SER A 454 -12.26 -12.97 -21.69
CA SER A 454 -13.15 -11.81 -21.51
C SER A 454 -12.31 -10.54 -21.49
N SER A 455 -12.75 -9.52 -22.22
CA SER A 455 -12.26 -8.16 -22.10
C SER A 455 -13.42 -7.32 -21.58
N GLY A 456 -13.47 -7.11 -20.26
CA GLY A 456 -14.44 -6.23 -19.63
C GLY A 456 -13.90 -4.80 -19.61
N VAL A 457 -14.69 -3.84 -20.09
CA VAL A 457 -14.41 -2.42 -19.86
C VAL A 457 -14.78 -2.10 -18.41
N TYR A 458 -13.84 -1.55 -17.65
CA TYR A 458 -14.08 -1.00 -16.32
C TYR A 458 -13.81 0.50 -16.30
N TYR A 459 -14.46 1.20 -15.38
CA TYR A 459 -14.32 2.63 -15.18
C TYR A 459 -13.54 2.91 -13.90
N TYR A 460 -12.68 3.92 -13.95
CA TYR A 460 -11.85 4.34 -12.83
C TYR A 460 -11.64 5.85 -12.84
N VAL A 461 -11.39 6.43 -11.68
CA VAL A 461 -11.01 7.83 -11.56
C VAL A 461 -9.54 7.96 -11.95
N SER A 462 -9.30 8.61 -13.08
CA SER A 462 -7.96 8.75 -13.68
C SER A 462 -7.19 9.94 -13.15
N SER A 463 -7.89 10.96 -12.65
CA SER A 463 -7.27 12.10 -11.99
C SER A 463 -8.07 12.60 -10.79
N TYR A 464 -7.35 13.12 -9.80
CA TYR A 464 -7.87 13.60 -8.53
C TYR A 464 -7.32 15.00 -8.26
N SER A 465 -8.14 15.89 -7.72
CA SER A 465 -7.67 17.11 -7.08
C SER A 465 -7.36 16.78 -5.62
N VAL A 466 -6.11 16.94 -5.20
CA VAL A 466 -5.66 16.67 -3.83
C VAL A 466 -5.27 17.97 -3.15
N ALA A 467 -5.62 18.10 -1.87
CA ALA A 467 -5.21 19.22 -1.04
C ALA A 467 -4.40 18.75 0.15
N PHE A 468 -3.46 19.59 0.57
CA PHE A 468 -2.59 19.40 1.71
C PHE A 468 -2.78 20.58 2.65
N GLY A 469 -3.47 20.32 3.75
CA GLY A 469 -3.68 21.27 4.86
C GLY A 469 -3.61 20.61 6.24
N SER A 470 -3.41 19.29 6.31
CA SER A 470 -3.35 18.56 7.57
C SER A 470 -1.99 18.79 8.22
N SER A 471 -2.00 19.41 9.40
CA SER A 471 -0.80 19.63 10.19
C SER A 471 -0.28 18.33 10.82
N GLN A 472 1.05 18.15 10.84
CA GLN A 472 1.72 17.00 11.42
C GLN A 472 2.69 17.45 12.52
N THR A 473 2.68 16.75 13.66
CA THR A 473 3.57 17.02 14.78
C THR A 473 4.77 16.09 14.76
N TYR A 474 5.97 16.64 14.89
CA TYR A 474 7.22 15.89 14.97
C TYR A 474 7.93 16.23 16.27
N ASN A 475 8.36 15.22 17.04
CA ASN A 475 9.36 15.46 18.07
C ASN A 475 10.68 15.84 17.39
N VAL A 476 11.27 16.96 17.77
CA VAL A 476 12.58 17.39 17.27
C VAL A 476 13.64 16.63 18.07
N ARG A 477 13.82 15.39 17.65
CA ARG A 477 14.75 14.41 18.19
C ARG A 477 15.53 13.77 17.07
N VAL A 478 16.82 13.57 17.22
CA VAL A 478 17.67 13.06 16.14
C VAL A 478 18.62 11.99 16.64
N GLN A 479 18.66 10.86 15.92
CA GLN A 479 19.69 9.85 16.09
C GLN A 479 21.01 10.39 15.53
N VAL A 480 22.06 10.34 16.35
CA VAL A 480 23.39 10.87 16.01
C VAL A 480 24.47 9.81 16.23
N CYS A 481 25.65 10.03 15.66
CA CYS A 481 26.77 9.10 15.71
C CYS A 481 26.43 7.72 15.14
N ASP A 482 25.56 7.71 14.12
CA ASP A 482 25.24 6.52 13.35
C ASP A 482 26.24 6.39 12.18
N PRO A 483 27.10 5.36 12.17
CA PRO A 483 28.11 5.21 11.12
C PRO A 483 27.54 4.78 9.77
N THR A 484 26.24 4.45 9.65
CA THR A 484 25.64 3.93 8.41
C THR A 484 25.70 4.88 7.23
N VAL A 485 25.61 6.19 7.47
CA VAL A 485 25.75 7.23 6.44
C VAL A 485 27.14 7.85 6.50
N SER A 486 27.45 8.48 7.63
CA SER A 486 28.76 9.01 8.00
C SER A 486 28.73 9.42 9.47
N LEU A 487 29.89 9.53 10.11
CA LEU A 487 29.99 10.03 11.49
C LEU A 487 30.13 11.54 11.51
N GLU A 488 29.40 12.19 12.41
CA GLU A 488 29.57 13.61 12.71
C GLU A 488 30.98 13.88 13.29
N SER A 489 31.51 15.09 13.07
CA SER A 489 32.85 15.47 13.52
C SER A 489 33.05 15.41 15.04
N ASN A 490 31.96 15.54 15.80
CA ASN A 490 31.97 15.51 17.26
C ASN A 490 31.71 14.12 17.85
N CYS A 491 31.61 13.07 17.02
CA CYS A 491 31.43 11.69 17.47
C CYS A 491 32.75 11.06 17.89
N LYS A 492 32.83 10.64 19.15
CA LYS A 492 33.98 9.91 19.71
C LYS A 492 33.62 8.44 19.91
N GLN A 493 34.55 7.55 19.58
CA GLN A 493 34.42 6.12 19.80
C GLN A 493 34.71 5.74 21.26
N TYR A 494 33.86 4.90 21.82
CA TYR A 494 33.98 4.26 23.13
C TYR A 494 33.69 2.76 22.96
N GLY A 495 34.73 1.93 22.99
CA GLY A 495 34.59 0.51 22.66
C GLY A 495 34.04 0.33 21.24
N SER A 496 32.86 -0.29 21.14
CA SER A 496 32.13 -0.47 19.87
C SER A 496 31.10 0.63 19.57
N SER A 497 30.92 1.59 20.47
CA SER A 497 29.86 2.60 20.42
C SER A 497 30.43 3.97 20.04
N TYR A 498 29.68 4.76 19.26
CA TYR A 498 30.03 6.17 18.99
C TYR A 498 29.08 7.09 19.74
N LYS A 499 29.63 8.15 20.34
CA LYS A 499 28.86 9.09 21.16
C LYS A 499 29.21 10.54 20.81
N PRO A 500 28.23 11.45 20.77
CA PRO A 500 28.50 12.85 20.53
C PRO A 500 29.19 13.44 21.77
N THR A 501 30.26 14.19 21.56
CA THR A 501 31.05 14.81 22.63
C THR A 501 31.18 16.30 22.40
N GLY A 502 31.13 17.09 23.47
CA GLY A 502 31.42 18.51 23.43
C GLY A 502 32.72 18.84 24.14
N THR A 503 33.01 20.13 24.25
CA THR A 503 34.22 20.68 24.85
C THR A 503 34.49 20.15 26.26
N ILE A 504 33.44 19.93 27.08
CA ILE A 504 33.59 19.40 28.44
C ILE A 504 34.13 17.97 28.41
N GLN A 505 33.60 17.09 27.55
CA GLN A 505 34.12 15.73 27.45
C GLN A 505 35.50 15.68 26.82
N GLN A 506 35.78 16.53 25.82
CA GLN A 506 37.08 16.60 25.17
C GLN A 506 38.21 17.02 26.13
N ASN A 507 37.88 17.83 27.15
CA ASN A 507 38.82 18.31 28.15
C ASN A 507 38.65 17.64 29.53
N GLY A 508 37.77 16.64 29.64
CA GLY A 508 37.35 16.06 30.91
C GLY A 508 38.43 15.30 31.68
N ASP A 509 39.45 14.80 30.98
CA ASP A 509 40.59 14.08 31.58
C ASP A 509 41.65 15.04 32.15
N ILE A 510 41.63 16.32 31.74
CA ILE A 510 42.68 17.29 32.10
C ILE A 510 42.15 18.51 32.86
N MET A 511 40.84 18.77 32.83
CA MET A 511 40.20 19.90 33.52
C MET A 511 39.14 19.43 34.50
N ARG A 512 38.84 20.29 35.47
CA ARG A 512 37.72 20.13 36.40
C ARG A 512 36.62 21.14 36.06
N PHE A 513 35.38 20.69 36.10
CA PHE A 513 34.22 21.50 35.77
C PHE A 513 33.25 21.58 36.94
N GLY A 514 32.71 22.77 37.18
CA GLY A 514 31.62 23.01 38.12
C GLY A 514 30.54 23.86 37.48
N VAL A 515 29.34 23.83 38.05
CA VAL A 515 28.19 24.59 37.54
C VAL A 515 27.45 25.26 38.68
N THR A 516 27.19 26.55 38.51
CA THR A 516 26.20 27.33 39.25
C THR A 516 25.16 27.86 38.28
N SER A 517 23.94 28.00 38.75
CA SER A 517 22.83 28.59 38.00
C SER A 517 21.86 29.29 38.94
N TYR A 518 20.85 29.95 38.40
CA TYR A 518 19.72 30.45 39.18
C TYR A 518 18.85 29.30 39.76
N PHE A 519 18.08 29.59 40.80
CA PHE A 519 16.91 28.88 41.32
C PHE A 519 15.65 29.37 40.59
N GLN A 520 14.77 28.45 40.17
CA GLN A 520 13.58 28.78 39.36
C GLN A 520 12.52 29.51 40.20
N ALA A 521 12.79 30.76 40.52
CA ALA A 521 11.91 31.73 41.18
C ALA A 521 12.20 33.12 40.58
N ASN A 522 11.15 33.89 40.31
CA ASN A 522 11.27 35.18 39.61
C ASN A 522 11.54 36.36 40.56
N ASP A 523 11.54 36.14 41.86
CA ASP A 523 11.56 37.17 42.90
C ASP A 523 12.78 37.08 43.83
N ILE A 524 13.76 36.25 43.48
CA ILE A 524 14.93 35.98 44.31
C ILE A 524 16.19 36.04 43.45
N ASP A 525 17.09 36.98 43.73
CA ASP A 525 18.45 36.99 43.19
C ASP A 525 19.26 35.90 43.89
N ASN A 526 19.71 34.89 43.15
CA ASN A 526 20.44 33.78 43.76
C ASN A 526 21.43 33.09 42.82
N ALA A 527 22.40 32.41 43.41
CA ALA A 527 23.30 31.50 42.72
C ALA A 527 23.28 30.15 43.44
N VAL A 528 22.66 29.16 42.81
CA VAL A 528 22.59 27.78 43.30
C VAL A 528 23.75 26.99 42.71
N LEU A 529 24.55 26.37 43.57
CA LEU A 529 25.53 25.38 43.16
C LEU A 529 24.82 24.12 42.63
N ARG A 530 25.04 23.80 41.36
CA ARG A 530 24.43 22.64 40.68
C ARG A 530 25.39 21.46 40.57
N SER A 531 26.67 21.74 40.45
CA SER A 531 27.74 20.75 40.57
C SER A 531 28.99 21.40 41.14
N LYS A 532 29.62 20.77 42.12
CA LYS A 532 30.97 21.15 42.55
C LYS A 532 31.96 20.97 41.41
N ALA A 533 33.06 21.72 41.45
CA ALA A 533 34.16 21.54 40.52
C ALA A 533 34.79 20.15 40.70
N LYS A 534 34.68 19.28 39.69
CA LYS A 534 35.22 17.91 39.71
C LYS A 534 35.72 17.48 38.33
N TYR A 535 36.47 16.38 38.29
CA TYR A 535 36.69 15.67 37.04
C TYR A 535 35.40 15.00 36.60
N VAL A 536 35.12 15.10 35.31
CA VAL A 536 33.91 14.53 34.71
C VAL A 536 34.21 13.24 33.95
N ALA A 537 35.46 13.02 33.55
CA ALA A 537 35.87 11.85 32.78
C ALA A 537 35.99 10.57 33.63
N PRO A 538 36.08 9.38 33.01
CA PRO A 538 36.27 8.11 33.70
C PRO A 538 37.56 8.04 34.53
N THR A 539 38.53 8.90 34.23
CA THR A 539 39.76 9.02 34.98
C THR A 539 39.88 10.40 35.63
N MET A 540 40.66 10.46 36.71
CA MET A 540 40.98 11.69 37.43
C MET A 540 42.43 11.66 37.91
N TYR A 541 43.01 12.81 38.24
CA TYR A 541 44.30 12.84 38.95
C TYR A 541 44.10 12.75 40.47
N SER A 542 44.85 11.86 41.11
CA SER A 542 44.98 11.76 42.56
C SER A 542 45.72 12.96 43.14
N SER A 543 45.72 13.11 44.47
CA SER A 543 46.54 14.12 45.16
C SER A 543 48.04 13.97 44.89
N ALA A 544 48.50 12.75 44.54
CA ALA A 544 49.86 12.44 44.14
C ALA A 544 50.13 12.69 42.63
N GLY A 545 49.16 13.22 41.88
CA GLY A 545 49.28 13.52 40.45
C GLY A 545 49.21 12.29 39.54
N GLN A 546 48.80 11.13 40.05
CA GLN A 546 48.63 9.91 39.25
C GLN A 546 47.22 9.82 38.69
N THR A 547 47.09 9.34 37.46
CA THR A 547 45.79 9.00 36.88
C THR A 547 45.19 7.79 37.59
N VAL A 548 43.99 7.95 38.15
CA VAL A 548 43.21 6.91 38.84
C VAL A 548 41.78 6.90 38.33
N ALA A 549 41.03 5.83 38.60
CA ALA A 549 39.61 5.74 38.25
C ALA A 549 38.79 6.81 38.99
N ASN A 550 37.86 7.45 38.29
CA ASN A 550 36.99 8.48 38.86
C ASN A 550 35.66 7.87 39.34
N PRO A 551 35.39 7.82 40.65
CA PRO A 551 34.13 7.30 41.17
C PRO A 551 32.92 8.18 40.84
N ASN A 552 33.13 9.44 40.45
CA ASN A 552 32.11 10.43 40.10
C ASN A 552 32.14 10.79 38.60
N ALA A 553 32.68 9.89 37.77
CA ALA A 553 32.67 10.02 36.32
C ALA A 553 31.24 10.26 35.82
N GLU A 554 31.08 11.07 34.79
CA GLU A 554 29.77 11.41 34.23
C GLU A 554 29.41 10.57 33.00
N TRP A 555 30.36 9.78 32.48
CA TRP A 555 30.11 8.78 31.44
C TRP A 555 30.91 7.51 31.67
N ALA A 556 30.40 6.41 31.12
CA ALA A 556 31.05 5.11 31.18
C ALA A 556 32.26 5.04 30.23
N ALA A 557 33.37 4.47 30.71
CA ALA A 557 34.58 4.29 29.90
C ALA A 557 34.37 3.31 28.72
N GLY A 558 33.50 2.32 28.90
CA GLY A 558 33.31 1.23 27.95
C GLY A 558 32.53 1.63 26.69
N ASP A 559 31.41 2.35 26.87
CA ASP A 559 30.47 2.67 25.78
C ASP A 559 30.12 4.18 25.68
N GLY A 560 30.66 5.01 26.58
CA GLY A 560 30.43 6.46 26.59
C GLY A 560 29.03 6.89 27.00
N THR A 561 28.21 5.98 27.54
CA THR A 561 26.86 6.29 28.04
C THR A 561 26.95 7.21 29.27
N LEU A 562 26.13 8.27 29.32
CA LEU A 562 26.07 9.19 30.45
C LEU A 562 25.48 8.51 31.68
N TYR A 563 26.11 8.68 32.84
CA TYR A 563 25.51 8.26 34.10
C TYR A 563 24.44 9.26 34.52
N ALA A 564 23.28 8.76 34.97
CA ALA A 564 22.20 9.62 35.44
C ALA A 564 22.56 10.39 36.73
N ASN A 565 23.28 9.75 37.65
CA ASN A 565 23.55 10.29 38.99
C ASN A 565 25.01 10.16 39.44
N PRO A 566 25.95 10.79 38.73
CA PRO A 566 27.37 10.75 39.08
C PRO A 566 27.69 11.35 40.47
N ASP A 567 26.83 12.23 41.02
CA ASP A 567 27.00 12.85 42.34
C ASP A 567 25.89 12.49 43.34
N ALA A 568 25.34 11.27 43.26
CA ALA A 568 24.27 10.83 44.15
C ALA A 568 24.58 10.97 45.66
N GLY A 569 25.86 10.88 46.04
CA GLY A 569 26.31 10.99 47.43
C GLY A 569 26.54 12.43 47.92
N ASP A 570 26.43 13.44 47.06
CA ASP A 570 26.71 14.83 47.43
C ASP A 570 25.43 15.54 47.88
N SER A 571 25.26 15.69 49.19
CA SER A 571 24.08 16.35 49.78
C SER A 571 23.88 17.79 49.33
N ALA A 572 24.93 18.48 48.87
CA ALA A 572 24.81 19.86 48.38
C ALA A 572 24.21 19.92 46.96
N THR A 573 24.32 18.85 46.18
CA THR A 573 23.95 18.83 44.75
C THR A 573 23.01 17.67 44.39
N VAL A 574 22.60 16.85 45.35
CA VAL A 574 21.66 15.73 45.12
C VAL A 574 20.27 16.21 44.67
N ASN A 575 19.90 17.45 45.01
CA ASN A 575 18.67 18.13 44.58
C ASN A 575 18.94 19.23 43.53
N SER A 576 20.07 19.14 42.81
CA SER A 576 20.45 20.13 41.80
C SER A 576 19.42 20.26 40.67
N PHE A 577 18.57 19.25 40.46
CA PHE A 577 17.40 19.36 39.60
C PHE A 577 16.13 19.61 40.42
N ILE A 578 15.49 20.73 40.15
CA ILE A 578 14.17 21.02 40.72
C ILE A 578 13.19 19.97 40.19
N GLY A 579 12.62 19.15 41.09
CA GLY A 579 11.65 18.11 40.77
C GLY A 579 12.24 16.74 40.37
N SER A 580 13.56 16.53 40.44
CA SER A 580 14.17 15.22 40.18
C SER A 580 15.37 14.99 41.11
N THR A 581 15.31 13.93 41.91
CA THR A 581 16.43 13.44 42.74
C THR A 581 17.43 12.59 41.95
N SER A 582 17.24 12.47 40.62
CA SER A 582 17.88 11.46 39.79
C SER A 582 18.62 12.02 38.55
N ASN A 583 19.08 13.28 38.59
CA ASN A 583 19.94 13.87 37.56
C ASN A 583 21.00 14.80 38.16
N THR A 584 22.19 14.29 38.49
CA THR A 584 23.29 15.09 39.08
C THR A 584 24.48 15.22 38.12
N GLY A 585 25.43 16.11 38.42
CA GLY A 585 26.61 16.36 37.58
C GLY A 585 26.49 17.51 36.60
N VAL A 586 27.65 17.92 36.08
CA VAL A 586 27.86 19.05 35.18
C VAL A 586 27.11 18.87 33.86
N ILE A 587 27.33 17.74 33.19
CA ILE A 587 26.79 17.45 31.86
C ILE A 587 25.27 17.28 31.93
N ASN A 588 24.78 16.53 32.93
CA ASN A 588 23.35 16.34 33.12
C ASN A 588 22.63 17.65 33.40
N TYR A 589 23.23 18.54 34.20
CA TYR A 589 22.69 19.88 34.44
C TYR A 589 22.53 20.68 33.15
N ILE A 590 23.62 20.85 32.40
CA ILE A 590 23.62 21.60 31.14
C ILE A 590 22.60 21.01 30.15
N ASN A 591 22.59 19.68 30.01
CA ASN A 591 21.72 18.98 29.07
C ASN A 591 20.25 19.06 29.42
N LYS A 592 19.88 18.97 30.70
CA LYS A 592 18.47 18.80 31.08
C LYS A 592 17.86 20.07 31.64
N PHE A 593 18.61 21.15 31.78
CA PHE A 593 18.11 22.43 32.27
C PHE A 593 16.81 22.86 31.55
N GLY A 594 15.80 23.31 32.30
CA GLY A 594 14.48 23.68 31.76
C GLY A 594 13.57 22.52 31.34
N SER A 595 14.07 21.29 31.21
CA SER A 595 13.26 20.14 30.73
C SER A 595 12.24 19.65 31.77
N VAL A 596 12.59 19.73 33.06
CA VAL A 596 11.71 19.33 34.18
C VAL A 596 10.74 20.45 34.56
N SER A 597 11.24 21.68 34.72
CA SER A 597 10.43 22.85 35.07
C SER A 597 9.49 23.27 33.96
N LYS A 598 9.77 22.88 32.70
CA LYS A 598 9.02 23.26 31.51
C LYS A 598 8.79 24.77 31.42
N SER A 599 9.74 25.54 31.95
CA SER A 599 9.75 26.99 32.08
C SER A 599 11.15 27.46 32.46
N TYR A 600 11.47 28.69 32.09
CA TYR A 600 12.72 29.40 32.38
C TYR A 600 12.44 30.60 33.27
N LYS A 601 13.42 31.04 34.05
CA LYS A 601 13.31 32.24 34.88
C LYS A 601 13.23 33.48 33.98
N THR A 602 12.49 34.52 34.39
CA THR A 602 12.24 35.71 33.56
C THR A 602 13.24 36.85 33.81
N TYR A 603 13.70 37.03 35.04
CA TYR A 603 14.61 38.10 35.41
C TYR A 603 16.03 37.54 35.61
N ASP A 604 17.03 38.21 35.06
CA ASP A 604 18.44 37.85 35.22
C ASP A 604 18.92 38.18 36.64
N ASP A 605 19.68 37.27 37.24
CA ASP A 605 20.33 37.46 38.54
C ASP A 605 21.75 38.01 38.42
N LEU A 606 22.34 37.94 37.22
CA LEU A 606 23.68 38.42 36.92
C LEU A 606 23.61 39.79 36.27
N ARG A 607 23.34 40.82 37.07
CA ARG A 607 23.49 42.22 36.65
C ARG A 607 24.90 42.44 36.06
N HIS A 608 25.04 42.37 34.74
CA HIS A 608 26.22 42.80 34.01
C HIS A 608 26.15 44.30 33.74
N ASP A 609 25.92 45.09 34.79
CA ASP A 609 26.14 46.53 34.72
C ASP A 609 27.62 46.76 35.05
N VAL A 610 28.43 46.79 33.99
CA VAL A 610 29.67 47.55 34.03
C VAL A 610 29.24 49.01 34.09
N ALA A 611 29.41 49.64 35.26
CA ALA A 611 29.27 51.08 35.45
C ALA A 611 30.35 51.85 34.68
#